data_AF-A0A2D7L7Z4-F1
#
_entry.id   AF-A0A2D7L7Z4-F1
#
_cell.length_a   1.000
_cell.length_b   1.000
_cell.length_c   1.000
_cell.angle_alpha   90.00
_cell.angle_beta   90.00
_cell.angle_gamma   90.00
#
_symmetry.space_group_name_H-M   'P 1'
#
loop_
_entity.id
_entity.type
_entity.pdbx_description
1 polymer ?
#
loop_
_entity_poly.entity_id
_entity_poly.type
_entity_poly.pdbx_seq_one_letter_code
_entity_poly.pdbx_strand_id
1 'polypeptide(L)'
;MKNILTTQQLRDKHDPDSILKGIESFYEKNLDKLISILSHKDSPLLRYSSNLQISFLESSQKQDDLISEAASLLKDSLYFMMLSKKDRTSTTQRMRSYYSEVVKNQLTRIELILDDPEIGSPKHSTDPNSNHKGMKQVQAILSMIGKSLSHENEYRKNLTRAGYLTGLQVSMGNFFVFLKKIGMSQKDQISLIQHVFDEFEVDWEEGDRENIKLSIQQPALDYHKAIQEESQKISGTLFSNALDDTTLSNLVEQAILLSKRIRRF
;
A
#
# COMPACT_ATOMS: atom_id res chain seq x y z
N MET A 1 18.89 -25.73 -8.30
CA MET A 1 18.00 -24.68 -7.74
C MET A 1 17.16 -24.08 -8.87
N LYS A 2 15.86 -23.83 -8.66
CA LYS A 2 15.06 -23.05 -9.62
C LYS A 2 15.70 -21.67 -9.76
N ASN A 3 15.72 -21.12 -10.97
CA ASN A 3 16.28 -19.79 -11.23
C ASN A 3 15.53 -18.72 -10.39
N ILE A 4 16.21 -18.11 -9.40
CA ILE A 4 15.63 -17.05 -8.58
C ILE A 4 15.70 -15.76 -9.40
N LEU A 5 14.56 -15.34 -9.95
CA LEU A 5 14.50 -14.14 -10.78
C LEU A 5 14.93 -12.89 -10.00
N THR A 6 15.66 -11.99 -10.66
CA THR A 6 15.98 -10.66 -10.14
C THR A 6 14.73 -9.78 -10.15
N THR A 7 14.73 -8.67 -9.41
CA THR A 7 13.63 -7.70 -9.44
C THR A 7 13.40 -7.16 -10.86
N GLN A 8 14.45 -6.99 -11.66
CA GLN A 8 14.31 -6.57 -13.06
C GLN A 8 13.56 -7.62 -13.89
N GLN A 9 13.95 -8.89 -13.80
CA GLN A 9 13.27 -9.96 -14.51
C GLN A 9 11.81 -10.13 -14.06
N LEU A 10 11.52 -9.87 -12.78
CA LEU A 10 10.15 -9.85 -12.28
C LEU A 10 9.35 -8.67 -12.82
N ARG A 11 9.97 -7.50 -13.01
CA ARG A 11 9.34 -6.36 -13.70
C ARG A 11 9.03 -6.71 -15.14
N ASP A 12 9.96 -7.33 -15.86
CA ASP A 12 9.75 -7.73 -17.25
C ASP A 12 8.65 -8.81 -17.37
N LYS A 13 8.54 -9.71 -16.37
CA LYS A 13 7.54 -10.78 -16.33
C LYS A 13 6.12 -10.28 -16.06
N HIS A 14 5.95 -9.39 -15.08
CA HIS A 14 4.62 -8.96 -14.60
C HIS A 14 4.20 -7.58 -15.13
N ASP A 15 5.14 -6.79 -15.62
CA ASP A 15 4.94 -5.42 -16.10
C ASP A 15 4.10 -4.56 -15.12
N PRO A 16 4.53 -4.40 -13.86
CA PRO A 16 3.83 -3.54 -12.90
C PRO A 16 3.89 -2.07 -13.31
N ASP A 17 4.89 -1.67 -14.08
CA ASP A 17 5.12 -0.29 -14.47
C ASP A 17 4.04 0.23 -15.42
N SER A 18 3.45 -0.63 -16.29
CA SER A 18 2.29 -0.22 -17.09
C SER A 18 1.06 0.08 -16.23
N ILE A 19 0.85 -0.63 -15.12
CA ILE A 19 -0.24 -0.33 -14.16
C ILE A 19 0.03 1.02 -13.52
N LEU A 20 1.25 1.22 -13.01
CA LEU A 20 1.60 2.45 -12.31
C LEU A 20 1.48 3.67 -13.23
N LYS A 21 1.98 3.58 -14.48
CA LYS A 21 1.79 4.61 -15.50
C LYS A 21 0.31 4.80 -15.86
N GLY A 22 -0.46 3.71 -15.90
CA GLY A 22 -1.90 3.75 -16.08
C GLY A 22 -2.59 4.56 -14.98
N ILE A 23 -2.27 4.31 -13.72
CA ILE A 23 -2.81 5.05 -12.57
C ILE A 23 -2.53 6.55 -12.72
N GLU A 24 -1.28 6.92 -13.01
CA GLU A 24 -0.89 8.33 -13.20
C GLU A 24 -1.66 8.96 -14.37
N SER A 25 -1.65 8.33 -15.54
CA SER A 25 -2.30 8.89 -16.73
C SER A 25 -3.82 9.00 -16.58
N PHE A 26 -4.47 8.02 -15.95
CA PHE A 26 -5.91 8.08 -15.69
C PHE A 26 -6.25 9.17 -14.68
N TYR A 27 -5.42 9.34 -13.65
CA TYR A 27 -5.59 10.40 -12.67
C TYR A 27 -5.49 11.78 -13.32
N GLU A 28 -4.40 12.07 -14.04
CA GLU A 28 -4.20 13.36 -14.72
C GLU A 28 -5.34 13.68 -15.69
N LYS A 29 -5.80 12.70 -16.48
CA LYS A 29 -6.88 12.89 -17.46
C LYS A 29 -8.25 13.15 -16.85
N ASN A 30 -8.50 12.65 -15.64
CA ASN A 30 -9.83 12.68 -15.01
C ASN A 30 -9.87 13.56 -13.75
N LEU A 31 -8.76 14.23 -13.41
CA LEU A 31 -8.66 15.05 -12.20
C LEU A 31 -9.67 16.19 -12.20
N ASP A 32 -9.79 16.93 -13.31
CA ASP A 32 -10.75 18.04 -13.41
C ASP A 32 -12.19 17.56 -13.26
N LYS A 33 -12.54 16.42 -13.86
CA LYS A 33 -13.85 15.79 -13.70
C LYS A 33 -14.07 15.38 -12.24
N LEU A 34 -13.09 14.74 -11.61
CA LEU A 34 -13.18 14.33 -10.21
C LEU A 34 -13.36 15.53 -9.27
N ILE A 35 -12.58 16.59 -9.46
CA ILE A 35 -12.70 17.83 -8.68
C ILE A 35 -14.10 18.42 -8.87
N SER A 36 -14.58 18.51 -10.12
CA SER A 36 -15.92 19.03 -10.42
C SER A 36 -17.04 18.23 -9.75
N ILE A 37 -16.91 16.90 -9.64
CA ILE A 37 -17.87 16.04 -8.95
C ILE A 37 -17.82 16.31 -7.44
N LEU A 38 -16.62 16.35 -6.86
CA LEU A 38 -16.44 16.57 -5.43
C LEU A 38 -16.87 17.99 -4.99
N SER A 39 -16.72 18.97 -5.87
CA SER A 39 -17.10 20.37 -5.67
C SER A 39 -18.55 20.68 -6.09
N HIS A 40 -19.31 19.69 -6.57
CA HIS A 40 -20.67 19.93 -7.02
C HIS A 40 -21.54 20.41 -5.85
N LYS A 41 -22.48 21.33 -6.11
CA LYS A 41 -23.36 21.94 -5.08
C LYS A 41 -24.11 20.91 -4.22
N ASP A 42 -24.41 19.75 -4.80
CA ASP A 42 -25.15 18.67 -4.14
C ASP A 42 -24.23 17.65 -3.46
N SER A 43 -22.90 17.80 -3.60
CA SER A 43 -21.90 16.97 -2.95
C SER A 43 -21.99 17.13 -1.43
N PRO A 44 -22.16 16.04 -0.66
CA PRO A 44 -22.16 16.09 0.79
C PRO A 44 -20.85 16.65 1.36
N LEU A 45 -19.76 16.56 0.61
CA LEU A 45 -18.43 17.04 1.00
C LEU A 45 -18.41 18.54 1.33
N LEU A 46 -19.23 19.34 0.65
CA LEU A 46 -19.32 20.80 0.88
C LEU A 46 -19.92 21.18 2.25
N ARG A 47 -20.53 20.22 2.96
CA ARG A 47 -21.12 20.45 4.29
C ARG A 47 -20.10 20.32 5.43
N TYR A 48 -18.88 19.89 5.12
CA TYR A 48 -17.84 19.59 6.09
C TYR A 48 -16.63 20.49 5.87
N SER A 49 -15.94 20.80 6.96
CA SER A 49 -14.70 21.57 6.94
C SER A 49 -13.58 20.76 7.58
N SER A 50 -12.34 20.97 7.12
CA SER A 50 -11.16 20.46 7.82
C SER A 50 -11.07 21.17 9.17
N ASN A 51 -11.16 20.43 10.28
CA ASN A 51 -11.05 20.95 11.66
C ASN A 51 -9.63 21.45 12.02
N LEU A 52 -9.01 22.26 11.16
CA LEU A 52 -7.75 22.94 11.41
C LEU A 52 -8.06 24.43 11.64
N GLN A 53 -8.28 24.78 12.91
CA GLN A 53 -8.35 26.14 13.48
C GLN A 53 -9.18 27.20 12.72
N ILE A 54 -10.20 27.73 13.40
CA ILE A 54 -11.14 28.73 12.90
C ILE A 54 -10.40 30.07 12.71
N SER A 55 -9.88 30.29 11.51
CA SER A 55 -9.60 31.62 10.97
C SER A 55 -10.76 32.02 10.07
N PHE A 56 -11.44 33.11 10.44
CA PHE A 56 -12.72 33.57 9.86
C PHE A 56 -12.60 34.09 8.41
N LEU A 57 -11.38 34.22 7.86
CA LEU A 57 -11.10 34.81 6.54
C LEU A 57 -10.67 33.78 5.48
N GLU A 58 -10.52 32.49 5.82
CA GLU A 58 -9.90 31.46 4.96
C GLU A 58 -10.87 30.39 4.43
N SER A 59 -12.19 30.62 4.52
CA SER A 59 -13.19 29.56 4.30
C SER A 59 -13.20 28.96 2.89
N SER A 60 -12.95 29.75 1.84
CA SER A 60 -12.89 29.23 0.45
C SER A 60 -11.62 28.42 0.20
N GLN A 61 -10.46 28.91 0.64
CA GLN A 61 -9.18 28.21 0.50
C GLN A 61 -9.21 26.84 1.21
N LYS A 62 -9.81 26.78 2.40
CA LYS A 62 -9.97 25.54 3.17
C LYS A 62 -10.88 24.52 2.47
N GLN A 63 -11.85 24.97 1.69
CA GLN A 63 -12.74 24.09 0.94
C GLN A 63 -12.03 23.49 -0.28
N ASP A 64 -11.25 24.30 -1.00
CA ASP A 64 -10.46 23.85 -2.15
C ASP A 64 -9.36 22.87 -1.72
N ASP A 65 -8.71 23.13 -0.58
CA ASP A 65 -7.72 22.22 0.01
C ASP A 65 -8.35 20.86 0.39
N LEU A 66 -9.55 20.87 0.96
CA LEU A 66 -10.29 19.67 1.33
C LEU A 66 -10.70 18.84 0.09
N ILE A 67 -11.13 19.49 -0.99
CA ILE A 67 -11.48 18.84 -2.27
C ILE A 67 -10.22 18.26 -2.92
N SER A 68 -9.12 19.01 -2.92
CA SER A 68 -7.81 18.57 -3.42
C SER A 68 -7.31 17.34 -2.66
N GLU A 69 -7.37 17.36 -1.33
CA GLU A 69 -6.98 16.22 -0.49
C GLU A 69 -7.87 15.00 -0.80
N ALA A 70 -9.19 15.17 -0.82
CA ALA A 70 -10.16 14.13 -1.18
C ALA A 70 -9.87 13.52 -2.57
N ALA A 71 -9.62 14.35 -3.59
CA ALA A 71 -9.30 13.91 -4.94
C ALA A 71 -7.97 13.13 -4.99
N SER A 72 -6.94 13.60 -4.28
CA SER A 72 -5.63 12.93 -4.21
C SER A 72 -5.72 11.52 -3.61
N LEU A 73 -6.59 11.34 -2.60
CA LEU A 73 -6.82 10.05 -1.94
C LEU A 73 -7.58 9.06 -2.82
N LEU A 74 -8.27 9.53 -3.87
CA LEU A 74 -8.99 8.69 -4.82
C LEU A 74 -8.17 8.30 -6.06
N LYS A 75 -6.90 8.72 -6.16
CA LYS A 75 -6.03 8.48 -7.33
C LYS A 75 -6.01 7.03 -7.82
N ASP A 76 -5.62 6.09 -6.97
CA ASP A 76 -5.56 4.67 -7.31
C ASP A 76 -6.97 4.11 -7.57
N SER A 77 -7.96 4.56 -6.80
CA SER A 77 -9.35 4.14 -6.92
C SER A 77 -9.93 4.53 -8.27
N LEU A 78 -9.62 5.73 -8.77
CA LEU A 78 -10.07 6.25 -10.05
C LEU A 78 -9.59 5.37 -11.21
N TYR A 79 -8.37 4.86 -11.15
CA TYR A 79 -7.89 3.89 -12.12
C TYR A 79 -8.76 2.62 -12.10
N PHE A 80 -9.04 2.05 -10.93
CA PHE A 80 -9.90 0.87 -10.82
C PHE A 80 -11.35 1.13 -11.26
N MET A 81 -11.90 2.30 -10.97
CA MET A 81 -13.25 2.71 -11.38
C MET A 81 -13.41 2.59 -12.90
N MET A 82 -12.39 3.03 -13.65
CA MET A 82 -12.39 3.08 -15.11
C MET A 82 -12.05 1.74 -15.79
N LEU A 83 -11.67 0.71 -15.04
CA LEU A 83 -11.40 -0.62 -15.57
C LEU A 83 -12.66 -1.49 -15.62
N SER A 84 -12.71 -2.42 -16.58
CA SER A 84 -13.71 -3.50 -16.59
C SER A 84 -13.54 -4.44 -15.38
N LYS A 85 -14.59 -5.17 -14.98
CA LYS A 85 -14.51 -6.18 -13.89
C LYS A 85 -13.37 -7.18 -14.09
N LYS A 86 -13.14 -7.61 -15.34
CA LYS A 86 -12.04 -8.51 -15.70
C LYS A 86 -10.68 -7.85 -15.49
N ASP A 87 -10.52 -6.61 -15.95
CA ASP A 87 -9.24 -5.89 -15.87
C ASP A 87 -8.90 -5.46 -14.45
N ARG A 88 -9.90 -5.11 -13.62
CA ARG A 88 -9.72 -4.88 -12.17
C ARG A 88 -9.11 -6.11 -11.50
N THR A 89 -9.70 -7.28 -11.76
CA THR A 89 -9.25 -8.57 -11.20
C THR A 89 -7.82 -8.89 -11.68
N SER A 90 -7.57 -8.77 -12.99
CA SER A 90 -6.26 -9.06 -13.58
C SER A 90 -5.17 -8.12 -13.05
N THR A 91 -5.45 -6.82 -12.98
CA THR A 91 -4.54 -5.80 -12.43
C THR A 91 -4.16 -6.12 -10.98
N THR A 92 -5.15 -6.40 -10.14
CA THR A 92 -4.96 -6.75 -8.73
C THR A 92 -4.10 -8.00 -8.59
N GLN A 93 -4.42 -9.07 -9.31
CA GLN A 93 -3.65 -10.32 -9.29
C GLN A 93 -2.21 -10.11 -9.76
N ARG A 94 -2.01 -9.36 -10.85
CA ARG A 94 -0.69 -9.05 -11.42
C ARG A 94 0.20 -8.33 -10.41
N MET A 95 -0.32 -7.31 -9.73
CA MET A 95 0.43 -6.56 -8.72
C MET A 95 0.73 -7.39 -7.48
N ARG A 96 -0.24 -8.17 -6.99
CA ARG A 96 -0.01 -9.12 -5.89
C ARG A 96 1.06 -10.13 -6.25
N SER A 97 1.00 -10.74 -7.42
CA SER A 97 1.99 -11.71 -7.89
C SER A 97 3.38 -11.09 -7.99
N TYR A 98 3.50 -9.90 -8.58
CA TYR A 98 4.77 -9.20 -8.67
C TYR A 98 5.41 -8.96 -7.30
N TYR A 99 4.71 -8.29 -6.38
CA TYR A 99 5.28 -7.97 -5.08
C TYR A 99 5.52 -9.21 -4.21
N SER A 100 4.65 -10.23 -4.28
CA SER A 100 4.86 -11.49 -3.56
C SER A 100 6.09 -12.25 -4.07
N GLU A 101 6.32 -12.28 -5.39
CA GLU A 101 7.54 -12.86 -5.94
C GLU A 101 8.78 -12.03 -5.60
N VAL A 102 8.70 -10.69 -5.59
CA VAL A 102 9.81 -9.81 -5.20
C VAL A 102 10.23 -10.07 -3.76
N VAL A 103 9.29 -10.01 -2.82
CA VAL A 103 9.55 -10.19 -1.39
C VAL A 103 10.11 -11.59 -1.13
N LYS A 104 9.49 -12.62 -1.71
CA LYS A 104 9.95 -14.01 -1.58
C LYS A 104 11.37 -14.18 -2.13
N ASN A 105 11.65 -13.68 -3.32
CA ASN A 105 12.95 -13.86 -3.95
C ASN A 105 14.06 -13.06 -3.25
N GLN A 106 13.74 -11.91 -2.63
CA GLN A 106 14.69 -11.17 -1.79
C GLN A 106 14.95 -11.90 -0.48
N LEU A 107 13.90 -12.40 0.18
CA LEU A 107 14.01 -13.18 1.41
C LEU A 107 14.89 -14.42 1.20
N THR A 108 14.62 -15.21 0.16
CA THR A 108 15.41 -16.42 -0.15
C THR A 108 16.88 -16.11 -0.38
N ARG A 109 17.23 -14.97 -1.00
CA ARG A 109 18.64 -14.59 -1.18
C ARG A 109 19.33 -14.27 0.15
N ILE A 110 18.62 -13.59 1.05
CA ILE A 110 19.14 -13.28 2.38
C ILE A 110 19.32 -14.58 3.18
N GLU A 111 18.32 -15.46 3.15
CA GLU A 111 18.39 -16.77 3.82
C GLU A 111 19.59 -17.59 3.32
N LEU A 112 19.82 -17.66 2.01
CA LEU A 112 20.98 -18.35 1.44
C LEU A 112 22.34 -17.78 1.92
N ILE A 113 22.43 -16.46 2.13
CA ILE A 113 23.66 -15.83 2.65
C ILE A 113 23.83 -16.13 4.14
N LEU A 114 22.74 -16.11 4.91
CA LEU A 114 22.77 -16.35 6.35
C LEU A 114 22.98 -17.83 6.71
N ASP A 115 22.62 -18.74 5.81
CA ASP A 115 22.79 -20.19 5.96
C ASP A 115 24.26 -20.64 5.79
N ASP A 116 25.11 -19.81 5.18
CA ASP A 116 26.55 -20.06 5.05
C ASP A 116 27.36 -19.26 6.09
N PRO A 117 27.73 -19.87 7.24
CA PRO A 117 28.47 -19.18 8.30
C PRO A 117 29.93 -18.86 7.91
N GLU A 118 30.43 -19.43 6.82
CA GLU A 118 31.80 -19.22 6.33
C GLU A 118 31.85 -18.28 5.12
N ILE A 119 30.73 -17.67 4.74
CA ILE A 119 30.67 -16.75 3.59
C ILE A 119 31.69 -15.61 3.73
N GLY A 120 32.58 -15.49 2.74
CA GLY A 120 33.66 -14.50 2.74
C GLY A 120 34.84 -14.79 3.67
N SER A 121 34.83 -15.90 4.40
CA SER A 121 35.95 -16.37 5.23
C SER A 121 35.90 -17.91 5.38
N PRO A 122 36.14 -18.67 4.30
CA PRO A 122 36.23 -20.13 4.38
C PRO A 122 37.30 -20.54 5.38
N LYS A 123 37.02 -21.57 6.17
CA LYS A 123 37.97 -22.11 7.15
C LYS A 123 38.55 -23.42 6.66
N HIS A 124 39.86 -23.56 6.77
CA HIS A 124 40.56 -24.80 6.47
C HIS A 124 41.44 -25.23 7.65
N SER A 125 41.30 -26.48 8.09
CA SER A 125 42.16 -27.11 9.09
C SER A 125 42.30 -26.27 10.39
N THR A 126 43.50 -25.76 10.68
CA THR A 126 43.84 -24.99 11.88
C THR A 126 43.63 -23.49 11.73
N ASP A 127 42.93 -23.04 10.69
CA ASP A 127 42.68 -21.61 10.47
C ASP A 127 42.07 -20.97 11.72
N PRO A 128 42.64 -19.86 12.21
CA PRO A 128 42.13 -19.19 13.39
C PRO A 128 40.73 -18.65 13.13
N ASN A 129 39.90 -18.63 14.17
CA ASN A 129 38.54 -18.13 14.07
C ASN A 129 38.57 -16.63 13.74
N SER A 130 38.33 -16.28 12.47
CA SER A 130 38.30 -14.89 11.99
C SER A 130 37.02 -14.20 12.47
N ASN A 131 37.07 -13.71 13.70
CA ASN A 131 35.97 -12.94 14.28
C ASN A 131 35.96 -11.50 13.70
N HIS A 132 35.62 -11.39 12.41
CA HIS A 132 35.61 -10.11 11.71
C HIS A 132 34.36 -9.30 12.10
N LYS A 133 34.57 -8.21 12.86
CA LYS A 133 33.49 -7.33 13.35
C LYS A 133 32.57 -6.85 12.21
N GLY A 134 33.14 -6.52 11.05
CA GLY A 134 32.37 -6.09 9.88
C GLY A 134 31.43 -7.19 9.35
N MET A 135 31.87 -8.45 9.32
CA MET A 135 31.02 -9.54 8.84
C MET A 135 29.88 -9.83 9.81
N LYS A 136 30.14 -9.75 11.12
CA LYS A 136 29.10 -9.82 12.14
C LYS A 136 28.04 -8.72 11.99
N GLN A 137 28.48 -7.49 11.69
CA GLN A 137 27.56 -6.38 11.44
C GLN A 137 26.73 -6.62 10.16
N VAL A 138 27.34 -7.09 9.08
CA VAL A 138 26.62 -7.47 7.85
C VAL A 138 25.59 -8.57 8.13
N GLN A 139 25.95 -9.64 8.84
CA GLN A 139 25.02 -10.70 9.23
C GLN A 139 23.87 -10.17 10.09
N ALA A 140 24.15 -9.28 11.04
CA ALA A 140 23.12 -8.64 11.85
C ALA A 140 22.16 -7.79 11.00
N ILE A 141 22.68 -6.97 10.08
CA ILE A 141 21.87 -6.18 9.14
C ILE A 141 21.00 -7.09 8.27
N LEU A 142 21.60 -8.11 7.64
CA LEU A 142 20.89 -9.06 6.80
C LEU A 142 19.81 -9.81 7.58
N SER A 143 20.08 -10.20 8.83
CA SER A 143 19.08 -10.82 9.71
C SER A 143 17.89 -9.90 9.97
N MET A 144 18.11 -8.59 10.15
CA MET A 144 17.05 -7.62 10.35
C MET A 144 16.20 -7.41 9.09
N ILE A 145 16.86 -7.28 7.92
CA ILE A 145 16.16 -7.20 6.64
C ILE A 145 15.37 -8.48 6.38
N GLY A 146 15.97 -9.65 6.65
CA GLY A 146 15.32 -10.96 6.54
C GLY A 146 14.08 -11.07 7.43
N LYS A 147 14.15 -10.63 8.69
CA LYS A 147 12.97 -10.56 9.58
C LYS A 147 11.87 -9.69 9.00
N SER A 148 12.19 -8.48 8.51
CA SER A 148 11.20 -7.58 7.90
C SER A 148 10.54 -8.20 6.67
N LEU A 149 11.33 -8.79 5.75
CA LEU A 149 10.83 -9.46 4.57
C LEU A 149 10.01 -10.71 4.90
N SER A 150 10.35 -11.43 5.97
CA SER A 150 9.58 -12.59 6.44
C SER A 150 8.17 -12.18 6.87
N HIS A 151 8.04 -11.10 7.64
CA HIS A 151 6.73 -10.57 8.04
C HIS A 151 5.89 -10.17 6.83
N GLU A 152 6.49 -9.43 5.89
CA GLU A 152 5.81 -9.04 4.65
C GLU A 152 5.40 -10.25 3.80
N ASN A 153 6.25 -11.28 3.73
CA ASN A 153 5.96 -12.52 3.01
C ASN A 153 4.81 -13.30 3.66
N GLU A 154 4.75 -13.34 4.99
CA GLU A 154 3.66 -13.99 5.74
C GLU A 154 2.34 -13.27 5.51
N TYR A 155 2.32 -11.94 5.67
CA TYR A 155 1.15 -11.12 5.36
C TYR A 155 0.61 -11.43 3.95
N ARG A 156 1.49 -11.50 2.96
CA ARG A 156 1.12 -11.78 1.56
C ARG A 156 0.56 -13.16 1.32
N LYS A 157 1.06 -14.18 2.03
CA LYS A 157 0.52 -15.55 1.97
C LYS A 157 -0.89 -15.63 2.56
N ASN A 158 -1.20 -14.76 3.52
CA ASN A 158 -2.48 -14.72 4.22
C ASN A 158 -3.51 -13.81 3.53
N LEU A 159 -3.17 -13.16 2.41
CA LEU A 159 -4.12 -12.37 1.64
C LEU A 159 -5.24 -13.25 1.08
N THR A 160 -6.47 -12.77 1.22
CA THR A 160 -7.64 -13.39 0.60
C THR A 160 -7.53 -13.37 -0.93
N ARG A 161 -8.26 -14.25 -1.60
CA ARG A 161 -8.30 -14.28 -3.07
C ARG A 161 -8.78 -12.92 -3.61
N ALA A 162 -8.05 -12.38 -4.57
CA ALA A 162 -8.42 -11.13 -5.25
C ALA A 162 -9.68 -11.33 -6.10
N GLY A 163 -10.71 -10.54 -5.81
CA GLY A 163 -11.91 -10.36 -6.64
C GLY A 163 -11.90 -9.04 -7.39
N TYR A 164 -12.96 -8.76 -8.15
CA TYR A 164 -13.04 -7.58 -9.02
C TYR A 164 -13.14 -6.25 -8.25
N LEU A 165 -13.61 -6.27 -7.00
CA LEU A 165 -13.66 -5.09 -6.12
C LEU A 165 -12.40 -4.92 -5.28
N THR A 166 -11.54 -5.94 -5.16
CA THR A 166 -10.46 -5.94 -4.18
C THR A 166 -9.51 -4.76 -4.34
N GLY A 167 -9.10 -4.43 -5.57
CA GLY A 167 -8.22 -3.29 -5.79
C GLY A 167 -8.87 -1.95 -5.42
N LEU A 168 -10.16 -1.79 -5.73
CA LEU A 168 -10.95 -0.61 -5.39
C LEU A 168 -11.16 -0.48 -3.87
N GLN A 169 -11.47 -1.59 -3.19
CA GLN A 169 -11.63 -1.63 -1.73
C GLN A 169 -10.34 -1.21 -1.04
N VAL A 170 -9.20 -1.79 -1.43
CA VAL A 170 -7.91 -1.47 -0.81
C VAL A 170 -7.51 -0.01 -1.07
N SER A 171 -7.71 0.50 -2.29
CA SER A 171 -7.32 1.87 -2.64
C SER A 171 -8.16 2.95 -1.95
N MET A 172 -9.43 2.66 -1.61
CA MET A 172 -10.34 3.62 -0.96
C MET A 172 -10.15 3.74 0.56
N GLY A 173 -9.31 2.91 1.18
CA GLY A 173 -9.15 2.87 2.65
C GLY A 173 -8.78 4.23 3.24
N ASN A 174 -7.75 4.89 2.70
CA ASN A 174 -7.31 6.20 3.19
C ASN A 174 -8.38 7.29 2.99
N PHE A 175 -9.11 7.23 1.88
CA PHE A 175 -10.20 8.15 1.59
C PHE A 175 -11.31 8.06 2.65
N PHE A 176 -11.77 6.86 3.00
CA PHE A 176 -12.79 6.71 4.05
C PHE A 176 -12.30 7.12 5.44
N VAL A 177 -11.03 6.88 5.75
CA VAL A 177 -10.42 7.36 7.01
C VAL A 177 -10.40 8.89 7.04
N PHE A 178 -10.05 9.53 5.94
CA PHE A 178 -10.10 10.98 5.80
C PHE A 178 -11.54 11.53 5.98
N LEU A 179 -12.54 10.92 5.34
CA LEU A 179 -13.93 11.33 5.51
C LEU A 179 -14.40 11.22 6.96
N LYS A 180 -13.99 10.15 7.67
CA LYS A 180 -14.25 10.02 9.12
C LYS A 180 -13.55 11.11 9.93
N LYS A 181 -12.32 11.45 9.58
CA LYS A 181 -11.51 12.48 10.27
C LYS A 181 -12.14 13.88 10.19
N ILE A 182 -12.78 14.22 9.07
CA ILE A 182 -13.54 15.48 8.92
C ILE A 182 -14.95 15.43 9.53
N GLY A 183 -15.30 14.33 10.21
CA GLY A 183 -16.60 14.17 10.87
C GLY A 183 -17.75 13.79 9.95
N MET A 184 -17.48 13.32 8.73
CA MET A 184 -18.52 12.97 7.77
C MET A 184 -19.39 11.80 8.24
N SER A 185 -20.71 11.98 8.23
CA SER A 185 -21.66 10.93 8.59
C SER A 185 -21.59 9.74 7.60
N GLN A 186 -21.82 8.51 8.05
CA GLN A 186 -21.79 7.33 7.16
C GLN A 186 -22.75 7.47 5.97
N LYS A 187 -23.93 8.07 6.18
CA LYS A 187 -24.92 8.32 5.13
C LYS A 187 -24.35 9.25 4.05
N ASP A 188 -23.66 10.31 4.45
CA ASP A 188 -23.04 11.25 3.51
C ASP A 188 -21.84 10.63 2.80
N GLN A 189 -21.04 9.81 3.48
CA GLN A 189 -19.94 9.05 2.85
C GLN A 189 -20.47 8.13 1.74
N ILE A 190 -21.55 7.39 2.02
CA ILE A 190 -22.18 6.50 1.03
C ILE A 190 -22.75 7.32 -0.13
N SER A 191 -23.44 8.43 0.16
CA SER A 191 -24.04 9.29 -0.87
C SER A 191 -22.98 9.92 -1.78
N LEU A 192 -21.85 10.34 -1.21
CA LEU A 192 -20.71 10.88 -1.96
C LEU A 192 -20.12 9.82 -2.90
N ILE A 193 -19.88 8.61 -2.39
CA ILE A 193 -19.33 7.52 -3.22
C ILE A 193 -20.30 7.09 -4.30
N GLN A 194 -21.59 7.00 -4.00
CA GLN A 194 -22.61 6.71 -5.00
C GLN A 194 -22.55 7.73 -6.14
N HIS A 195 -22.53 9.03 -5.80
CA HIS A 195 -22.46 10.08 -6.81
C HIS A 195 -21.18 9.97 -7.65
N VAL A 196 -20.02 9.74 -7.04
CA VAL A 196 -18.76 9.53 -7.77
C VAL A 196 -18.87 8.31 -8.70
N PHE A 197 -19.42 7.20 -8.23
CA PHE A 197 -19.55 5.99 -9.04
C PHE A 197 -20.52 6.16 -10.21
N ASP A 198 -21.64 6.84 -9.99
CA ASP A 198 -22.63 7.13 -11.03
C ASP A 198 -22.02 8.02 -12.12
N GLU A 199 -21.30 9.08 -11.74
CA GLU A 199 -20.64 10.00 -12.67
C GLU A 199 -19.49 9.36 -13.47
N PHE A 200 -18.83 8.35 -12.91
CA PHE A 200 -17.80 7.56 -13.59
C PHE A 200 -18.33 6.27 -14.22
N GLU A 201 -19.65 6.05 -14.23
CA GLU A 201 -20.32 4.87 -14.78
C GLU A 201 -19.67 3.56 -14.31
N VAL A 202 -19.31 3.52 -13.03
CA VAL A 202 -18.60 2.39 -12.46
C VAL A 202 -19.54 1.19 -12.47
N ASP A 203 -19.13 0.11 -13.14
CA ASP A 203 -19.88 -1.16 -13.06
C ASP A 203 -19.65 -1.81 -11.68
N TRP A 204 -20.45 -1.38 -10.68
CA TRP A 204 -20.46 -1.86 -9.29
C TRP A 204 -21.83 -2.48 -8.93
N GLU A 205 -22.51 -3.16 -9.85
CA GLU A 205 -23.80 -3.78 -9.52
C GLU A 205 -23.65 -5.08 -8.70
N GLU A 206 -23.92 -5.01 -7.40
CA GLU A 206 -24.68 -6.02 -6.66
C GLU A 206 -25.75 -5.26 -5.86
N GLY A 207 -27.02 -5.57 -6.12
CA GLY A 207 -28.18 -4.67 -6.00
C GLY A 207 -28.53 -4.17 -4.60
N ASP A 208 -28.67 -2.84 -4.49
CA ASP A 208 -29.11 -1.94 -3.38
C ASP A 208 -28.06 -1.01 -2.77
N ARG A 209 -28.49 0.18 -2.31
CA ARG A 209 -27.65 1.22 -1.67
C ARG A 209 -26.92 0.71 -0.41
N GLU A 210 -27.44 -0.31 0.27
CA GLU A 210 -26.74 -0.96 1.39
C GLU A 210 -25.45 -1.69 0.95
N ASN A 211 -25.26 -1.98 -0.34
CA ASN A 211 -24.05 -2.63 -0.84
C ASN A 211 -22.83 -1.73 -0.89
N ILE A 212 -22.93 -0.40 -0.96
CA ILE A 212 -21.72 0.44 -0.86
C ILE A 212 -21.11 0.28 0.54
N LYS A 213 -21.95 0.22 1.57
CA LYS A 213 -21.49 0.01 2.94
C LYS A 213 -20.78 -1.33 3.09
N LEU A 214 -21.45 -2.42 2.68
CA LEU A 214 -20.98 -3.79 2.89
C LEU A 214 -19.90 -4.23 1.91
N SER A 215 -19.97 -3.80 0.65
CA SER A 215 -19.10 -4.26 -0.44
C SER A 215 -17.94 -3.31 -0.71
N ILE A 216 -17.97 -2.05 -0.27
CA ILE A 216 -16.90 -1.08 -0.51
C ILE A 216 -16.36 -0.51 0.79
N GLN A 217 -17.18 0.21 1.56
CA GLN A 217 -16.73 0.99 2.72
C GLN A 217 -16.15 0.11 3.84
N GLN A 218 -16.88 -0.90 4.28
CA GLN A 218 -16.43 -1.79 5.36
C GLN A 218 -15.17 -2.56 4.96
N PRO A 219 -15.12 -3.24 3.80
CA PRO A 219 -13.88 -3.88 3.33
C PRO A 219 -12.70 -2.91 3.20
N ALA A 220 -12.92 -1.69 2.70
CA ALA A 220 -11.86 -0.69 2.56
C ALA A 220 -11.26 -0.29 3.92
N LEU A 221 -12.11 -0.10 4.93
CA LEU A 221 -11.68 0.19 6.30
C LEU A 221 -10.99 -1.01 6.95
N ASP A 222 -11.48 -2.22 6.72
CA ASP A 222 -10.89 -3.45 7.25
C ASP A 222 -9.50 -3.69 6.65
N TYR A 223 -9.33 -3.51 5.33
CA TYR A 223 -8.02 -3.55 4.68
C TYR A 223 -7.08 -2.48 5.21
N HIS A 224 -7.55 -1.23 5.36
CA HIS A 224 -6.73 -0.15 5.90
C HIS A 224 -6.25 -0.48 7.31
N LYS A 225 -7.14 -0.96 8.18
CA LYS A 225 -6.81 -1.37 9.55
C LYS A 225 -5.80 -2.51 9.56
N ALA A 226 -6.01 -3.55 8.77
CA ALA A 226 -5.08 -4.67 8.66
C ALA A 226 -3.68 -4.19 8.20
N ILE A 227 -3.60 -3.31 7.19
CA ILE A 227 -2.33 -2.75 6.72
C ILE A 227 -1.64 -1.93 7.82
N GLN A 228 -2.39 -1.15 8.60
CA GLN A 228 -1.84 -0.37 9.70
C GLN A 228 -1.30 -1.25 10.82
N GLU A 229 -2.03 -2.29 11.21
CA GLU A 229 -1.61 -3.26 12.23
C GLU A 229 -0.32 -3.98 11.81
N GLU A 230 -0.22 -4.40 10.54
CA GLU A 230 1.01 -5.00 10.01
C GLU A 230 2.19 -4.04 10.01
N SER A 231 1.96 -2.78 9.64
CA SER A 231 3.02 -1.76 9.69
C SER A 231 3.51 -1.51 11.12
N GLN A 232 2.64 -1.61 12.13
CA GLN A 232 3.02 -1.47 13.54
C GLN A 232 3.83 -2.68 14.04
N LYS A 233 3.46 -3.91 13.62
CA LYS A 233 4.20 -5.13 13.96
C LYS A 233 5.66 -5.07 13.50
N ILE A 234 5.91 -4.55 12.29
CA ILE A 234 7.26 -4.37 11.74
C ILE A 234 8.09 -3.49 12.68
N SER A 235 7.58 -2.33 13.09
CA SER A 235 8.30 -1.43 13.99
C SER A 235 8.57 -2.04 15.37
N GLY A 236 7.65 -2.85 15.89
CA GLY A 236 7.79 -3.50 17.21
C GLY A 236 8.72 -4.71 17.23
N THR A 237 8.96 -5.36 16.09
CA THR A 237 9.69 -6.65 16.03
C THR A 237 11.16 -6.50 15.64
N LEU A 238 11.55 -5.33 15.13
CA LEU A 238 12.91 -5.03 14.71
C LEU A 238 13.74 -4.50 15.90
N PHE A 239 14.24 -5.44 16.71
CA PHE A 239 15.22 -5.19 17.77
C PHE A 239 16.53 -5.96 17.54
N SER A 240 17.66 -5.35 17.88
CA SER A 240 18.98 -6.00 17.85
C SER A 240 19.94 -5.39 18.86
N ASN A 241 20.57 -6.23 19.70
CA ASN A 241 21.67 -5.84 20.60
C ASN A 241 23.03 -5.75 19.89
N ALA A 242 23.10 -6.15 18.62
CA ALA A 242 24.35 -6.22 17.84
C ALA A 242 24.59 -5.01 16.94
N LEU A 243 23.58 -4.13 16.80
CA LEU A 243 23.63 -2.92 15.99
C LEU A 243 23.49 -1.70 16.90
N ASP A 244 24.11 -0.59 16.52
CA ASP A 244 23.86 0.70 17.18
C ASP A 244 22.45 1.22 16.87
N ASP A 245 21.95 2.10 17.75
CA ASP A 245 20.61 2.66 17.65
C ASP A 245 20.37 3.40 16.33
N THR A 246 21.41 4.05 15.79
CA THR A 246 21.32 4.80 14.53
C THR A 246 21.10 3.89 13.32
N THR A 247 21.81 2.76 13.27
CA THR A 247 21.67 1.75 12.23
C THR A 247 20.32 1.05 12.36
N LEU A 248 19.94 0.71 13.59
CA LEU A 248 18.65 0.07 13.86
C LEU A 248 17.47 0.96 13.43
N SER A 249 17.50 2.24 13.79
CA SER A 249 16.48 3.22 13.40
C SER A 249 16.38 3.36 11.88
N ASN A 250 17.52 3.45 11.18
CA ASN A 250 17.54 3.48 9.70
C ASN A 250 16.94 2.21 9.07
N LEU A 251 17.20 1.03 9.65
CA LEU A 251 16.63 -0.23 9.14
C LEU A 251 15.11 -0.30 9.36
N VAL A 252 14.61 0.22 10.48
CA VAL A 252 13.17 0.34 10.73
C VAL A 252 12.53 1.29 9.72
N GLU A 253 13.14 2.45 9.48
CA GLU A 253 12.68 3.40 8.46
C GLU A 253 12.66 2.78 7.06
N GLN A 254 13.69 2.02 6.70
CA GLN A 254 13.75 1.30 5.43
C GLN A 254 12.62 0.26 5.31
N ALA A 255 12.33 -0.48 6.38
CA ALA A 255 11.25 -1.46 6.40
C ALA A 255 9.86 -0.79 6.25
N ILE A 256 9.64 0.35 6.92
CA ILE A 256 8.42 1.16 6.77
C ILE A 256 8.33 1.72 5.35
N LEU A 257 9.44 2.17 4.77
CA LEU A 257 9.47 2.68 3.41
C LEU A 257 9.17 1.60 2.38
N LEU A 258 9.68 0.37 2.57
CA LEU A 258 9.30 -0.78 1.76
C LEU A 258 7.80 -1.05 1.86
N SER A 259 7.25 -1.09 3.08
CA SER A 259 5.83 -1.40 3.30
C SER A 259 4.90 -0.38 2.62
N LYS A 260 5.31 0.90 2.57
CA LYS A 260 4.63 2.00 1.87
C LYS A 260 4.77 1.97 0.36
N ARG A 261 5.93 1.58 -0.18
CA ARG A 261 6.20 1.53 -1.64
C ARG A 261 5.52 0.36 -2.33
N ILE A 262 5.24 -0.67 -1.57
CA ILE A 262 4.48 -1.82 -2.02
C ILE A 262 3.01 -1.41 -2.16
N ARG A 263 2.47 -1.47 -3.38
CA ARG A 263 1.01 -1.32 -3.58
C ARG A 263 0.31 -2.58 -3.07
N ARG A 264 -0.72 -2.38 -2.24
CA ARG A 264 -1.39 -3.44 -1.47
C ARG A 264 -2.65 -4.00 -2.12
N PHE A 265 -3.12 -3.39 -3.21
CA PHE A 265 -4.29 -3.86 -3.93
C PHE A 265 -4.10 -5.29 -4.43
#